data_AF-A0A9P7H8V1-F1
#
_entry.id   AF-A0A9P7H8V1-F1
#
_cell.length_a   1.000
_cell.length_b   1.000
_cell.length_c   1.000
_cell.angle_alpha   90.00
_cell.angle_beta   90.00
_cell.angle_gamma   90.00
#
_symmetry.space_group_name_H-M   'P 1'
#
loop_
_entity.id
_entity.type
_entity.pdbx_description
1 polymer ?
#
loop_
_entity_poly.entity_id
_entity_poly.type
_entity_poly.pdbx_seq_one_letter_code
_entity_poly.pdbx_strand_id
1 'polypeptide(L)'
;MSTVATRLESRKSLLGADAGFGYGHSYNNSYGDGSFAPSPTPSPQPIPQPAAFAQPVEPAYNQGFAYREGLTPSLPATSMKNGKIDFMKSRWPACFMAVSLLQAVLCICFEAYIFGKFQINLGAHNSDPKVQSQYKTIPTFLTLFIFGFLYTLVVVWDALRQKNTIQVIGVCFSNLALMVYTTIQVDQISEAFDILQANNALSPDITAAQLWHDVKPYLVAIPGIIALATLVMGFLSWKIYQEYAWDILKNIGADYRMKKRFLHYQIYIALLKFDFFFFLGFIVQFVVVVADKNDPEFALTIVTIPITILILLLAAFFTRRENKIGMVCIIVLYFGGLSYFIFKLVRIYQPGHKQNYEAVRRSLTAFAVITILLILLTITNAIVCIRNFGKGLKPHLQALSRKRKVEEKPDVNSINMQDVKPQIPSRMTID
;
A
#
# COMPACT_ATOMS: atom_id res chain seq x y z
N MET A 1 45.86 14.18 4.39
CA MET A 1 46.06 12.71 4.38
C MET A 1 45.07 12.11 3.38
N SER A 2 45.16 12.38 2.08
CA SER A 2 46.03 11.82 1.03
C SER A 2 46.12 10.29 0.97
N THR A 3 45.74 9.79 -0.22
CA THR A 3 46.17 8.55 -0.89
C THR A 3 45.65 7.22 -0.33
N VAL A 4 44.76 6.55 -1.07
CA VAL A 4 44.99 5.26 -1.78
C VAL A 4 43.77 5.03 -2.69
N ALA A 5 43.91 5.37 -3.97
CA ALA A 5 42.96 5.05 -5.03
C ALA A 5 43.75 4.60 -6.25
N THR A 6 44.18 3.34 -6.23
CA THR A 6 44.83 2.68 -7.37
C THR A 6 44.54 1.20 -7.29
N ARG A 7 43.61 0.74 -8.13
CA ARG A 7 43.49 -0.61 -8.71
C ARG A 7 42.04 -0.85 -9.15
N LEU A 8 41.72 -0.47 -10.39
CA LEU A 8 40.59 -1.06 -11.13
C LEU A 8 40.74 -0.97 -12.66
N GLU A 9 41.93 -0.67 -13.18
CA GLU A 9 42.29 -0.90 -14.58
C GLU A 9 43.18 -2.13 -14.69
N SER A 10 42.56 -3.30 -14.86
CA SER A 10 43.12 -4.46 -15.54
C SER A 10 42.10 -5.60 -15.43
N ARG A 11 41.26 -5.73 -16.46
CA ARG A 11 40.55 -6.95 -16.90
C ARG A 11 39.48 -6.57 -17.95
N LYS A 12 39.96 -6.05 -19.07
CA LYS A 12 39.23 -6.00 -20.35
C LYS A 12 40.22 -6.23 -21.48
N SER A 13 40.63 -7.49 -21.62
CA SER A 13 41.17 -8.05 -22.85
C SER A 13 41.11 -9.55 -22.67
N LEU A 14 40.53 -10.26 -23.64
CA LEU A 14 40.15 -11.68 -23.71
C LEU A 14 38.64 -11.85 -23.75
N LEU A 15 38.10 -11.64 -24.96
CA LEU A 15 37.14 -12.52 -25.64
C LEU A 15 36.88 -11.88 -27.01
N GLY A 16 37.37 -12.55 -28.04
CA GLY A 16 37.35 -12.11 -29.43
C GLY A 16 35.95 -12.10 -30.04
N ALA A 17 35.84 -11.35 -31.12
CA ALA A 17 34.66 -11.26 -31.98
C ALA A 17 34.63 -12.45 -32.94
N ASP A 18 33.48 -13.09 -33.09
CA ASP A 18 33.20 -13.96 -34.24
C ASP A 18 31.92 -13.49 -34.94
N ALA A 19 32.05 -13.41 -36.27
CA ALA A 19 31.05 -13.01 -37.24
C ALA A 19 30.28 -14.23 -37.75
N GLY A 20 28.94 -14.17 -37.77
CA GLY A 20 28.09 -15.20 -38.37
C GLY A 20 27.62 -14.80 -39.76
N PHE A 21 28.12 -15.52 -40.78
CA PHE A 21 27.60 -15.53 -42.16
C PHE A 21 26.55 -16.64 -42.36
N GLY A 22 25.58 -16.40 -43.24
CA GLY A 22 24.48 -17.33 -43.61
C GLY A 22 24.69 -18.13 -44.92
N TYR A 23 23.55 -18.61 -45.46
CA TYR A 23 23.29 -19.58 -46.58
C TYR A 23 23.12 -21.05 -46.12
N GLY A 24 22.20 -21.91 -46.60
CA GLY A 24 21.20 -21.88 -47.69
C GLY A 24 21.17 -23.24 -48.44
N HIS A 25 19.97 -23.78 -48.77
CA HIS A 25 19.62 -24.97 -49.63
C HIS A 25 19.70 -26.39 -49.02
N SER A 26 18.62 -27.20 -48.92
CA SER A 26 17.67 -27.82 -49.90
C SER A 26 18.18 -29.13 -50.52
N TYR A 27 17.55 -30.28 -50.22
CA TYR A 27 17.29 -31.41 -51.15
C TYR A 27 16.14 -32.30 -50.65
N ASN A 28 15.42 -32.89 -51.61
CA ASN A 28 14.11 -33.57 -51.54
C ASN A 28 14.22 -35.00 -52.13
N ASN A 29 13.13 -35.79 -51.99
CA ASN A 29 12.78 -37.13 -52.55
C ASN A 29 12.95 -38.33 -51.59
N SER A 30 11.95 -39.18 -51.25
CA SER A 30 10.74 -39.77 -51.87
C SER A 30 10.94 -41.19 -52.43
N TYR A 31 10.28 -42.17 -51.79
CA TYR A 31 9.86 -43.53 -52.20
C TYR A 31 8.83 -43.97 -51.12
N GLY A 32 7.70 -44.65 -51.32
CA GLY A 32 7.04 -45.31 -52.44
C GLY A 32 5.71 -45.91 -51.92
N ASP A 33 4.78 -46.15 -52.84
CA ASP A 33 3.34 -46.42 -52.71
C ASP A 33 2.96 -47.84 -52.23
N GLY A 34 1.74 -48.03 -51.71
CA GLY A 34 1.18 -49.34 -51.32
C GLY A 34 -0.24 -49.26 -50.72
N SER A 35 -1.22 -49.72 -51.49
CA SER A 35 -2.68 -49.51 -51.38
C SER A 35 -3.48 -50.58 -50.60
N PHE A 36 -4.78 -50.27 -50.35
CA PHE A 36 -5.97 -51.10 -50.04
C PHE A 36 -6.72 -50.88 -48.69
N ALA A 37 -8.02 -50.56 -48.77
CA ALA A 37 -9.07 -50.50 -47.72
C ALA A 37 -10.05 -51.70 -47.90
N PRO A 38 -11.00 -52.12 -46.99
CA PRO A 38 -12.09 -51.29 -46.40
C PRO A 38 -12.82 -51.71 -45.06
N SER A 39 -13.40 -50.73 -44.34
CA SER A 39 -14.70 -50.72 -43.57
C SER A 39 -14.96 -51.64 -42.32
N PRO A 40 -16.10 -51.53 -41.58
CA PRO A 40 -16.34 -50.65 -40.41
C PRO A 40 -16.73 -51.40 -39.11
N THR A 41 -16.50 -50.82 -37.92
CA THR A 41 -16.93 -51.40 -36.62
C THR A 41 -18.03 -50.58 -35.90
N PRO A 42 -19.00 -51.23 -35.21
CA PRO A 42 -20.18 -50.56 -34.65
C PRO A 42 -19.98 -50.10 -33.20
N SER A 43 -20.71 -49.04 -32.85
CA SER A 43 -20.85 -48.47 -31.50
C SER A 43 -21.81 -49.28 -30.60
N PRO A 44 -21.53 -49.43 -29.29
CA PRO A 44 -22.52 -49.89 -28.32
C PRO A 44 -22.99 -48.81 -27.33
N GLN A 45 -24.31 -48.80 -27.08
CA GLN A 45 -25.03 -48.22 -25.93
C GLN A 45 -26.09 -49.26 -25.50
N PRO A 46 -26.80 -49.15 -24.36
CA PRO A 46 -26.37 -49.20 -22.95
C PRO A 46 -27.17 -50.28 -22.14
N ILE A 47 -26.74 -50.70 -20.94
CA ILE A 47 -27.53 -51.59 -20.03
C ILE A 47 -27.42 -51.09 -18.56
N PRO A 48 -28.49 -51.22 -17.72
CA PRO A 48 -28.81 -50.32 -16.60
C PRO A 48 -28.18 -50.65 -15.23
N GLN A 49 -28.18 -49.63 -14.36
CA GLN A 49 -27.78 -49.69 -12.94
C GLN A 49 -28.76 -50.51 -12.08
N PRO A 50 -28.27 -51.30 -11.10
CA PRO A 50 -29.04 -51.69 -9.92
C PRO A 50 -28.88 -50.69 -8.76
N ALA A 51 -29.92 -50.60 -7.95
CA ALA A 51 -30.07 -49.69 -6.82
C ALA A 51 -29.18 -50.02 -5.59
N ALA A 52 -29.05 -49.01 -4.73
CA ALA A 52 -28.18 -48.89 -3.57
C ALA A 52 -28.17 -50.09 -2.60
N PHE A 53 -26.95 -50.48 -2.19
CA PHE A 53 -26.66 -50.92 -0.83
C PHE A 53 -25.57 -50.01 -0.25
N ALA A 54 -25.95 -49.20 0.74
CA ALA A 54 -25.02 -48.42 1.54
C ALA A 54 -24.23 -49.38 2.43
N GLN A 55 -22.94 -49.60 2.12
CA GLN A 55 -21.99 -50.15 3.08
C GLN A 55 -21.36 -48.98 3.86
N PRO A 56 -21.21 -49.08 5.19
CA PRO A 56 -20.47 -48.08 5.94
C PRO A 56 -19.00 -48.15 5.53
N VAL A 57 -18.45 -47.03 5.08
CA VAL A 57 -17.04 -46.88 4.76
C VAL A 57 -16.26 -47.02 6.08
N GLU A 58 -15.57 -48.15 6.26
CA GLU A 58 -14.61 -48.32 7.36
C GLU A 58 -13.52 -47.23 7.28
N PRO A 59 -13.13 -46.61 8.40
CA PRO A 59 -12.18 -45.49 8.41
C PRO A 59 -10.72 -45.92 8.20
N ALA A 60 -10.48 -47.09 7.61
CA ALA A 60 -9.15 -47.71 7.55
C ALA A 60 -8.29 -47.28 6.35
N TYR A 61 -8.84 -46.56 5.36
CA TYR A 61 -8.11 -46.34 4.10
C TYR A 61 -7.23 -45.08 4.01
N ASN A 62 -7.00 -44.35 5.11
CA ASN A 62 -6.16 -43.15 5.08
C ASN A 62 -5.16 -43.06 6.24
N GLN A 63 -4.54 -44.18 6.58
CA GLN A 63 -3.47 -44.22 7.58
C GLN A 63 -2.11 -44.31 6.86
N GLY A 64 -1.36 -43.20 6.90
CA GLY A 64 -0.03 -43.09 6.31
C GLY A 64 1.00 -44.03 6.97
N PHE A 65 2.19 -44.10 6.36
CA PHE A 65 3.30 -45.00 6.73
C PHE A 65 3.59 -45.12 8.24
N ALA A 66 3.45 -44.01 9.00
CA ALA A 66 3.72 -43.99 10.44
C ALA A 66 2.81 -44.92 11.26
N TYR A 67 1.56 -45.14 10.83
CA TYR A 67 0.64 -46.04 11.54
C TYR A 67 0.96 -47.52 11.26
N ARG A 68 1.49 -47.84 10.07
CA ARG A 68 1.93 -49.20 9.72
C ARG A 68 3.13 -49.68 10.53
N GLU A 69 3.94 -48.75 11.05
CA GLU A 69 5.12 -49.07 11.86
C GLU A 69 4.85 -49.01 13.38
N GLY A 70 3.58 -48.87 13.80
CA GLY A 70 3.23 -48.85 15.23
C GLY A 70 3.69 -47.60 15.98
N LEU A 71 4.08 -46.54 15.26
CA LEU A 71 4.51 -45.26 15.83
C LEU A 71 3.26 -44.43 16.17
N THR A 72 3.24 -43.83 17.36
CA THR A 72 2.15 -42.93 17.74
C THR A 72 2.10 -41.75 16.76
N PRO A 73 0.93 -41.42 16.17
CA PRO A 73 0.83 -40.27 15.30
C PRO A 73 1.24 -39.03 16.10
N SER A 74 2.21 -38.28 15.60
CA SER A 74 2.53 -36.98 16.17
C SER A 74 1.27 -36.13 16.16
N LEU A 75 0.91 -35.58 17.32
CA LEU A 75 -0.22 -34.66 17.42
C LEU A 75 -0.05 -33.59 16.32
N PRO A 76 -1.09 -33.34 15.50
CA PRO A 76 -0.98 -32.31 14.47
C PRO A 76 -0.59 -31.01 15.17
N ALA A 77 0.47 -30.37 14.69
CA ALA A 77 0.92 -29.09 15.21
C ALA A 77 -0.30 -28.16 15.26
N THR A 78 -0.62 -27.64 16.46
CA THR A 78 -1.76 -26.76 16.65
C THR A 78 -1.63 -25.60 15.67
N SER A 79 -2.46 -25.63 14.63
CA SER A 79 -2.48 -24.63 13.55
C SER A 79 -2.56 -23.24 14.19
N MET A 80 -1.46 -22.48 14.16
CA MET A 80 -1.45 -21.10 14.59
C MET A 80 -2.39 -20.30 13.68
N LYS A 81 -3.62 -20.11 14.16
CA LYS A 81 -4.70 -19.34 13.52
C LYS A 81 -4.34 -17.88 13.14
N ASN A 82 -3.13 -17.41 13.46
CA ASN A 82 -2.81 -15.99 13.58
C ASN A 82 -1.59 -15.51 12.76
N GLY A 83 -1.36 -16.06 11.56
CA GLY A 83 -0.32 -15.53 10.64
C GLY A 83 -0.47 -14.04 10.29
N LYS A 84 -1.68 -13.46 10.46
CA LYS A 84 -1.93 -12.03 10.20
C LYS A 84 -1.34 -11.07 11.25
N ILE A 85 -1.28 -11.46 12.53
CA ILE A 85 -0.76 -10.64 13.65
C ILE A 85 0.65 -11.09 14.09
N ASP A 86 1.35 -11.95 13.35
CA ASP A 86 2.60 -12.58 13.80
C ASP A 86 3.70 -11.54 14.15
N PHE A 87 3.68 -10.38 13.49
CA PHE A 87 4.59 -9.27 13.78
C PHE A 87 4.46 -8.74 15.23
N MET A 88 3.30 -8.93 15.88
CA MET A 88 3.08 -8.52 17.28
C MET A 88 3.90 -9.33 18.29
N LYS A 89 4.48 -10.47 17.88
CA LYS A 89 5.40 -11.24 18.73
C LYS A 89 6.72 -10.53 18.97
N SER A 90 7.15 -9.68 18.02
CA SER A 90 8.36 -8.88 18.19
C SER A 90 8.03 -7.57 18.92
N ARG A 91 8.90 -7.19 19.85
CA ARG A 91 8.70 -6.05 20.74
C ARG A 91 8.62 -4.73 19.97
N TRP A 92 9.50 -4.51 18.99
CA TRP A 92 9.57 -3.21 18.29
C TRP A 92 8.40 -2.95 17.33
N PRO A 93 8.01 -3.89 16.45
CA PRO A 93 6.82 -3.76 15.62
C PRO A 93 5.53 -3.60 16.46
N ALA A 94 5.40 -4.35 17.56
CA ALA A 94 4.26 -4.23 18.46
C ALA A 94 4.18 -2.82 19.09
N CYS A 95 5.30 -2.29 19.58
CA CYS A 95 5.35 -0.91 20.10
C CYS A 95 5.02 0.12 19.01
N PHE A 96 5.50 -0.05 17.78
CA PHE A 96 5.20 0.87 16.68
C PHE A 96 3.71 0.89 16.35
N MET A 97 3.07 -0.28 16.30
CA MET A 97 1.63 -0.41 16.12
C MET A 97 0.86 0.23 17.27
N ALA A 98 1.27 -0.01 18.52
CA ALA A 98 0.63 0.54 19.70
C ALA A 98 0.70 2.08 19.75
N VAL A 99 1.86 2.66 19.44
CA VAL A 99 2.05 4.12 19.36
C VAL A 99 1.17 4.71 18.25
N SER A 100 1.14 4.09 17.08
CA SER A 100 0.31 4.53 15.95
C SER A 100 -1.18 4.47 16.31
N LEU A 101 -1.61 3.39 16.97
CA LEU A 101 -2.99 3.20 17.42
C LEU A 101 -3.38 4.23 18.48
N LEU A 102 -2.53 4.45 19.48
CA LEU A 102 -2.78 5.44 20.52
C LEU A 102 -2.88 6.86 19.93
N GLN A 103 -1.95 7.24 19.03
CA GLN A 103 -2.01 8.52 18.32
C GLN A 103 -3.34 8.67 17.58
N ALA A 104 -3.73 7.66 16.80
CA ALA A 104 -4.97 7.70 16.02
C ALA A 104 -6.21 7.82 16.90
N VAL A 105 -6.30 7.07 17.99
CA VAL A 105 -7.42 7.15 18.93
C VAL A 105 -7.52 8.53 19.55
N LEU A 106 -6.42 9.08 20.09
CA LEU A 106 -6.41 10.40 20.71
C LEU A 106 -6.82 11.50 19.72
N CYS A 107 -6.26 11.48 18.50
CA CYS A 107 -6.58 12.49 17.49
C CYS A 107 -8.04 12.35 17.03
N ILE A 108 -8.54 11.13 16.75
CA ILE A 108 -9.93 10.93 16.35
C ILE A 108 -10.91 11.40 17.45
N CYS A 109 -10.61 11.14 18.72
CA CYS A 109 -11.43 11.63 19.83
C CYS A 109 -11.47 13.16 19.88
N PHE A 110 -10.34 13.84 19.69
CA PHE A 110 -10.28 15.31 19.66
C PHE A 110 -11.02 15.89 18.44
N GLU A 111 -10.82 15.32 17.25
CA GLU A 111 -11.53 15.74 16.04
C GLU A 111 -13.05 15.55 16.16
N ALA A 112 -13.50 14.42 16.73
CA ALA A 112 -14.92 14.16 16.98
C ALA A 112 -15.53 15.13 18.00
N TYR A 113 -14.79 15.49 19.05
CA TYR A 113 -15.23 16.49 20.02
C TYR A 113 -15.38 17.88 19.38
N ILE A 114 -14.38 18.31 18.60
CA ILE A 114 -14.41 19.59 17.86
C ILE A 114 -15.59 19.60 16.89
N PHE A 115 -15.82 18.51 16.18
CA PHE A 115 -16.97 18.36 15.28
C PHE A 115 -18.30 18.51 16.03
N GLY A 116 -18.47 17.82 17.15
CA GLY A 116 -19.68 17.88 17.96
C GLY A 116 -19.94 19.30 18.49
N LYS A 117 -18.91 19.95 19.04
CA LYS A 117 -19.00 21.34 19.51
C LYS A 117 -19.33 22.31 18.39
N PHE A 118 -18.76 22.12 17.20
CA PHE A 118 -19.10 22.93 16.05
C PHE A 118 -20.59 22.78 15.68
N GLN A 119 -21.08 21.55 15.50
CA GLN A 119 -22.45 21.28 15.07
C GLN A 119 -23.52 21.81 16.03
N ILE A 120 -23.29 21.69 17.35
CA ILE A 120 -24.26 22.13 18.37
C ILE A 120 -24.38 23.66 18.43
N ASN A 121 -23.33 24.39 18.04
CA ASN A 121 -23.27 25.85 18.14
C ASN A 121 -23.55 26.56 16.80
N LEU A 122 -24.02 25.82 15.80
CA LEU A 122 -24.53 26.40 14.55
C LEU A 122 -25.92 26.99 14.77
N GLY A 123 -26.10 28.24 14.31
CA GLY A 123 -27.38 28.94 14.36
C GLY A 123 -28.32 28.52 13.23
N ALA A 124 -29.35 29.35 13.01
CA ALA A 124 -30.27 29.15 11.88
C ALA A 124 -29.51 29.16 10.53
N HIS A 125 -29.99 28.36 9.58
CA HIS A 125 -29.35 28.21 8.28
C HIS A 125 -29.26 29.56 7.54
N ASN A 126 -28.04 30.02 7.27
CA ASN A 126 -27.78 31.25 6.53
C ASN A 126 -27.38 30.93 5.08
N SER A 127 -28.06 31.53 4.10
CA SER A 127 -27.84 31.28 2.67
C SER A 127 -26.64 32.04 2.06
N ASP A 128 -25.89 32.82 2.84
CA ASP A 128 -24.69 33.52 2.35
C ASP A 128 -23.65 32.51 1.82
N PRO A 129 -23.18 32.66 0.56
CA PRO A 129 -22.15 31.80 -0.02
C PRO A 129 -20.89 31.65 0.85
N LYS A 130 -20.47 32.69 1.57
CA LYS A 130 -19.30 32.65 2.46
C LYS A 130 -19.53 31.73 3.66
N VAL A 131 -20.72 31.80 4.26
CA VAL A 131 -21.12 30.96 5.39
C VAL A 131 -21.27 29.50 4.96
N GLN A 132 -21.91 29.27 3.80
CA GLN A 132 -22.07 27.93 3.23
C GLN A 132 -20.73 27.25 2.97
N SER A 133 -19.72 28.01 2.55
CA SER A 133 -18.36 27.49 2.38
C SER A 133 -17.77 27.01 3.73
N GLN A 134 -17.95 27.77 4.82
CA GLN A 134 -17.46 27.36 6.15
C GLN A 134 -18.18 26.12 6.69
N TYR A 135 -19.50 26.03 6.50
CA TYR A 135 -20.29 24.86 6.90
C TYR A 135 -19.82 23.56 6.22
N LYS A 136 -19.27 23.63 5.01
CA LYS A 136 -18.69 22.48 4.33
C LYS A 136 -17.24 22.25 4.72
N THR A 137 -16.48 23.33 4.88
CA THR A 137 -15.03 23.30 5.11
C THR A 137 -14.66 22.59 6.41
N ILE A 138 -15.26 22.99 7.54
CA ILE A 138 -14.92 22.44 8.86
C ILE A 138 -15.20 20.92 8.90
N PRO A 139 -16.41 20.41 8.58
CA PRO A 139 -16.66 18.97 8.52
C PRO A 139 -15.76 18.20 7.56
N THR A 140 -15.42 18.80 6.41
CA THR A 140 -14.56 18.15 5.42
C THR A 140 -13.16 17.92 5.97
N PHE A 141 -12.57 18.92 6.66
CA PHE A 141 -11.27 18.74 7.30
C PHE A 141 -11.29 17.63 8.34
N LEU A 142 -12.25 17.70 9.27
CA LEU A 142 -12.37 16.75 10.37
C LEU A 142 -12.53 15.32 9.84
N THR A 143 -13.36 15.13 8.80
CA THR A 143 -13.56 13.82 8.17
C THR A 143 -12.31 13.33 7.44
N LEU A 144 -11.59 14.23 6.75
CA LEU A 144 -10.33 13.88 6.08
C LEU A 144 -9.24 13.47 7.06
N PHE A 145 -9.15 14.11 8.23
CA PHE A 145 -8.20 13.71 9.27
C PHE A 145 -8.54 12.36 9.87
N ILE A 146 -9.81 12.12 10.20
CA ILE A 146 -10.27 10.81 10.66
C ILE A 146 -9.91 9.73 9.64
N PHE A 147 -10.22 9.95 8.37
CA PHE A 147 -9.82 9.04 7.29
C PHE A 147 -8.29 8.88 7.21
N GLY A 148 -7.53 9.96 7.37
CA GLY A 148 -6.07 9.93 7.38
C GLY A 148 -5.44 9.11 8.49
N PHE A 149 -5.96 9.22 9.71
CA PHE A 149 -5.50 8.38 10.82
C PHE A 149 -5.84 6.91 10.61
N LEU A 150 -7.07 6.61 10.15
CA LEU A 150 -7.48 5.24 9.82
C LEU A 150 -6.65 4.64 8.69
N TYR A 151 -6.42 5.40 7.61
CA TYR A 151 -5.57 4.99 6.50
C TYR A 151 -4.13 4.73 6.95
N THR A 152 -3.59 5.60 7.80
CA THR A 152 -2.25 5.43 8.37
C THR A 152 -2.16 4.13 9.16
N LEU A 153 -3.15 3.78 9.99
CA LEU A 153 -3.18 2.50 10.70
C LEU A 153 -3.18 1.30 9.76
N VAL A 154 -3.93 1.36 8.65
CA VAL A 154 -3.93 0.29 7.63
C VAL A 154 -2.56 0.16 6.97
N VAL A 155 -1.89 1.28 6.67
CA VAL A 155 -0.54 1.26 6.09
C VAL A 155 0.49 0.74 7.09
N VAL A 156 0.41 1.13 8.37
CA VAL A 156 1.28 0.61 9.44
C VAL A 156 1.12 -0.89 9.57
N TRP A 157 -0.13 -1.34 9.68
CA TRP A 157 -0.47 -2.76 9.74
C TRP A 157 0.13 -3.54 8.56
N ASP A 158 -0.06 -3.04 7.32
CA ASP A 158 0.49 -3.70 6.14
C ASP A 158 2.03 -3.66 6.09
N ALA A 159 2.64 -2.55 6.52
CA ALA A 159 4.09 -2.39 6.56
C ALA A 159 4.75 -3.38 7.53
N LEU A 160 4.19 -3.52 8.74
CA LEU A 160 4.70 -4.42 9.77
C LEU A 160 4.46 -5.89 9.40
N ARG A 161 3.26 -6.23 8.91
CA ARG A 161 2.95 -7.59 8.43
C ARG A 161 3.90 -8.01 7.30
N GLN A 162 4.20 -7.10 6.37
CA GLN A 162 5.09 -7.40 5.25
C GLN A 162 6.58 -7.27 5.59
N LYS A 163 6.94 -6.99 6.86
CA LYS A 163 8.30 -6.65 7.30
C LYS A 163 8.97 -5.62 6.37
N ASN A 164 8.19 -4.66 5.87
CA ASN A 164 8.62 -3.69 4.88
C ASN A 164 9.07 -2.40 5.56
N THR A 165 10.35 -2.33 5.88
CA THR A 165 10.94 -1.16 6.56
C THR A 165 10.79 0.14 5.77
N ILE A 166 10.77 0.06 4.44
CA ILE A 166 10.62 1.26 3.60
C ILE A 166 9.24 1.88 3.82
N GLN A 167 8.21 1.06 3.95
CA GLN A 167 6.86 1.55 4.26
C GLN A 167 6.79 2.11 5.69
N VAL A 168 7.47 1.50 6.66
CA VAL A 168 7.58 2.04 8.03
C VAL A 168 8.21 3.43 8.03
N ILE A 169 9.31 3.62 7.31
CA ILE A 169 9.95 4.95 7.15
C ILE A 169 9.01 5.92 6.43
N GLY A 170 8.30 5.45 5.40
CA GLY A 170 7.30 6.25 4.69
C GLY A 170 6.17 6.71 5.60
N VAL A 171 5.72 5.89 6.55
CA VAL A 171 4.72 6.28 7.55
C VAL A 171 5.23 7.44 8.41
N CYS A 172 6.49 7.43 8.83
CA CYS A 172 7.07 8.53 9.59
C CYS A 172 7.01 9.86 8.80
N PHE A 173 7.32 9.83 7.50
CA PHE A 173 7.18 11.01 6.63
C PHE A 173 5.72 11.43 6.44
N SER A 174 4.82 10.46 6.26
CA SER A 174 3.37 10.73 6.19
C SER A 174 2.85 11.38 7.46
N ASN A 175 3.37 10.99 8.63
CA ASN A 175 2.97 11.57 9.91
C ASN A 175 3.46 13.03 10.06
N LEU A 176 4.66 13.33 9.55
CA LEU A 176 5.16 14.71 9.46
C LEU A 176 4.26 15.56 8.54
N ALA A 177 3.85 15.02 7.39
CA ALA A 177 2.90 15.70 6.50
C ALA A 177 1.55 15.95 7.18
N LEU A 178 1.00 14.96 7.92
CA LEU A 178 -0.22 15.15 8.71
C LEU A 178 -0.05 16.21 9.81
N MET A 179 1.11 16.28 10.46
CA MET A 179 1.42 17.30 11.47
C MET A 179 1.41 18.73 10.90
N VAL A 180 2.05 18.94 9.75
CA VAL A 180 2.01 20.24 9.06
C VAL A 180 0.57 20.61 8.72
N TYR A 181 -0.23 19.62 8.29
CA TYR A 181 -1.59 19.84 7.90
C TYR A 181 -2.52 20.16 9.08
N THR A 182 -2.40 19.44 10.21
CA THR A 182 -3.15 19.76 11.45
C THR A 182 -2.74 21.10 12.04
N THR A 183 -1.50 21.56 11.78
CA THR A 183 -1.07 22.91 12.20
C THR A 183 -1.81 23.98 11.39
N ILE A 184 -1.95 23.81 10.07
CA ILE A 184 -2.70 24.73 9.21
C ILE A 184 -4.19 24.77 9.58
N GLN A 185 -4.75 23.63 9.99
CA GLN A 185 -6.16 23.51 10.42
C GLN A 185 -6.49 24.44 11.59
N VAL A 186 -5.57 24.67 12.53
CA VAL A 186 -5.80 25.53 13.71
C VAL A 186 -6.21 26.94 13.29
N ASP A 187 -5.42 27.56 12.41
CA ASP A 187 -5.68 28.91 11.92
C ASP A 187 -6.96 28.95 11.07
N GLN A 188 -7.19 27.93 10.24
CA GLN A 188 -8.36 27.88 9.36
C GLN A 188 -9.67 27.75 10.14
N ILE A 189 -9.70 26.98 11.23
CA ILE A 189 -10.89 26.85 12.06
C ILE A 189 -11.15 28.16 12.84
N SER A 190 -10.11 28.84 13.32
CA SER A 190 -10.26 30.16 13.95
C SER A 190 -10.88 31.18 12.99
N GLU A 191 -10.31 31.31 11.78
CA GLU A 191 -10.80 32.22 10.74
C GLU A 191 -12.24 31.88 10.33
N ALA A 192 -12.58 30.59 10.26
CA ALA A 192 -13.94 30.15 9.97
C ALA A 192 -14.94 30.59 11.05
N PHE A 193 -14.60 30.52 12.33
CA PHE A 193 -15.48 31.00 13.40
C PHE A 193 -15.69 32.52 13.35
N ASP A 194 -14.65 33.29 13.08
CA ASP A 194 -14.75 34.75 12.94
C ASP A 194 -15.69 35.13 11.78
N ILE A 195 -15.57 34.44 10.64
CA ILE A 195 -16.46 34.62 9.48
C ILE A 195 -17.90 34.24 9.84
N LEU A 196 -18.12 33.13 10.54
CA LEU A 196 -19.45 32.70 10.95
C LEU A 196 -20.11 33.73 11.89
N GLN A 197 -19.34 34.30 12.83
CA GLN A 197 -19.87 35.32 13.74
C GLN A 197 -20.22 36.61 12.99
N ALA A 198 -19.34 37.06 12.10
CA ALA A 198 -19.57 38.28 11.31
C ALA A 198 -20.84 38.21 10.44
N ASN A 199 -21.31 37.00 10.12
CA ASN A 199 -22.51 36.76 9.31
C ASN A 199 -23.71 36.22 10.12
N ASN A 200 -23.70 36.36 11.46
CA ASN A 200 -24.78 35.90 12.35
C ASN A 200 -25.18 34.42 12.13
N ALA A 201 -24.18 33.57 11.86
CA ALA A 201 -24.37 32.16 11.52
C ALA A 201 -24.13 31.20 12.71
N LEU A 202 -23.70 31.73 13.86
CA LEU A 202 -23.65 31.02 15.15
C LEU A 202 -24.96 31.18 15.93
N SER A 203 -25.17 30.30 16.90
CA SER A 203 -26.24 30.45 17.89
C SER A 203 -26.15 31.81 18.61
N PRO A 204 -27.28 32.50 18.85
CA PRO A 204 -27.29 33.85 19.43
C PRO A 204 -26.70 33.91 20.85
N ASP A 205 -26.64 32.77 21.54
CA ASP A 205 -26.16 32.67 22.92
C ASP A 205 -24.63 32.52 23.02
N ILE A 206 -23.91 32.36 21.90
CA ILE A 206 -22.47 32.08 21.88
C ILE A 206 -21.70 32.99 20.92
N THR A 207 -20.58 33.50 21.43
CA THR A 207 -19.60 34.29 20.64
C THR A 207 -18.53 33.36 20.05
N ALA A 208 -17.95 33.69 18.88
CA ALA A 208 -16.83 32.91 18.32
C ALA A 208 -15.66 32.82 19.29
N ALA A 209 -15.39 33.88 20.08
CA ALA A 209 -14.35 33.86 21.11
C ALA A 209 -14.58 32.78 22.19
N GLN A 210 -15.83 32.55 22.59
CA GLN A 210 -16.18 31.51 23.57
C GLN A 210 -16.04 30.12 22.94
N LEU A 211 -16.56 29.92 21.73
CA LEU A 211 -16.42 28.65 21.01
C LEU A 211 -14.94 28.31 20.73
N TRP A 212 -14.15 29.31 20.35
CA TRP A 212 -12.72 29.19 20.15
C TRP A 212 -12.00 28.81 21.43
N HIS A 213 -12.33 29.44 22.56
CA HIS A 213 -11.73 29.11 23.85
C HIS A 213 -11.99 27.64 24.24
N ASP A 214 -13.18 27.12 23.95
CA ASP A 214 -13.55 25.73 24.20
C ASP A 214 -12.76 24.74 23.33
N VAL A 215 -12.59 25.01 22.03
CA VAL A 215 -12.00 24.04 21.10
C VAL A 215 -10.49 24.19 20.91
N LYS A 216 -9.94 25.39 21.08
CA LYS A 216 -8.52 25.72 20.85
C LYS A 216 -7.55 24.76 21.56
N PRO A 217 -7.74 24.37 22.83
CA PRO A 217 -6.82 23.45 23.51
C PRO A 217 -6.69 22.12 22.77
N TYR A 218 -7.79 21.60 22.23
CA TYR A 218 -7.82 20.34 21.50
C TYR A 218 -7.18 20.48 20.11
N LEU A 219 -7.48 21.56 19.38
CA LEU A 219 -6.87 21.83 18.07
C LEU A 219 -5.35 21.94 18.16
N VAL A 220 -4.83 22.63 19.18
CA VAL A 220 -3.38 22.80 19.37
C VAL A 220 -2.73 21.52 19.91
N ALA A 221 -3.44 20.72 20.68
CA ALA A 221 -2.94 19.44 21.18
C ALA A 221 -2.71 18.42 20.06
N ILE A 222 -3.54 18.40 19.00
CA ILE A 222 -3.43 17.42 17.90
C ILE A 222 -2.03 17.46 17.23
N PRO A 223 -1.52 18.59 16.69
CA PRO A 223 -0.16 18.67 16.15
C PRO A 223 0.92 18.24 17.16
N GLY A 224 0.75 18.59 18.45
CA GLY A 224 1.69 18.20 19.51
C GLY A 224 1.76 16.69 19.73
N ILE A 225 0.60 16.01 19.75
CA ILE A 225 0.51 14.55 19.86
C ILE A 225 1.17 13.89 18.65
N ILE A 226 0.88 14.37 17.43
CA ILE A 226 1.47 13.85 16.20
C ILE A 226 2.98 14.09 16.19
N ALA A 227 3.47 15.24 16.66
CA ALA A 227 4.90 15.54 16.74
C ALA A 227 5.62 14.56 17.68
N LEU A 228 5.11 14.38 18.90
CA LEU A 228 5.67 13.44 19.87
C LEU A 228 5.67 12.01 19.32
N ALA A 229 4.55 11.57 18.78
CA ALA A 229 4.44 10.24 18.20
C ALA A 229 5.33 10.06 16.97
N THR A 230 5.57 11.11 16.16
CA THR A 230 6.52 11.08 15.04
C THR A 230 7.96 10.85 15.53
N LEU A 231 8.37 11.51 16.62
CA LEU A 231 9.70 11.30 17.21
C LEU A 231 9.86 9.87 17.73
N VAL A 232 8.86 9.36 18.46
CA VAL A 232 8.85 7.99 18.96
C VAL A 232 8.85 6.98 17.82
N MET A 233 7.99 7.17 16.81
CA MET A 233 7.95 6.32 15.61
C MET A 233 9.26 6.38 14.82
N GLY A 234 9.93 7.53 14.74
CA GLY A 234 11.24 7.65 14.13
C GLY A 234 12.29 6.76 14.81
N PHE A 235 12.34 6.79 16.15
CA PHE A 235 13.21 5.91 16.93
C PHE A 235 12.85 4.43 16.76
N LEU A 236 11.56 4.08 16.85
CA LEU A 236 11.09 2.72 16.67
C LEU A 236 11.35 2.20 15.25
N SER A 237 11.20 3.04 14.23
CA SER A 237 11.52 2.72 12.84
C SER A 237 13.00 2.39 12.67
N TRP A 238 13.90 3.10 13.35
CA TRP A 238 15.32 2.78 13.35
C TRP A 238 15.61 1.41 13.99
N LYS A 239 14.95 1.08 15.11
CA LYS A 239 15.06 -0.25 15.74
C LYS A 239 14.50 -1.37 14.86
N ILE A 240 13.34 -1.15 14.25
CA ILE A 240 12.74 -2.10 13.29
C ILE A 240 13.65 -2.30 12.08
N TYR A 241 14.32 -1.25 11.59
CA TYR A 241 15.30 -1.38 10.53
C TYR A 241 16.47 -2.30 10.90
N GLN A 242 17.01 -2.18 12.11
CA GLN A 242 18.08 -3.06 12.59
C GLN A 242 17.62 -4.53 12.65
N GLU A 243 16.42 -4.78 13.15
CA GLU A 243 15.86 -6.13 13.27
C GLU A 243 15.61 -6.75 11.88
N TYR A 244 14.95 -6.01 10.98
CA TYR A 244 14.60 -6.53 9.66
C TYR A 244 15.80 -6.62 8.71
N ALA A 245 16.87 -5.85 8.93
CA ALA A 245 18.08 -5.94 8.12
C ALA A 245 18.69 -7.35 8.13
N TRP A 246 18.64 -8.05 9.28
CA TRP A 246 19.10 -9.43 9.41
C TRP A 246 18.20 -10.43 8.65
N ASP A 247 16.88 -10.26 8.71
CA ASP A 247 15.92 -11.10 7.97
C ASP A 247 16.04 -10.90 6.45
N ILE A 248 16.21 -9.65 6.01
CA ILE A 248 16.42 -9.30 4.60
C ILE A 248 17.71 -9.92 4.07
N LEU A 249 18.79 -9.94 4.87
CA LEU A 249 20.05 -10.58 4.50
C LEU A 249 19.89 -12.09 4.29
N LYS A 250 19.18 -12.78 5.20
CA LYS A 250 18.94 -14.23 5.12
C LYS A 250 18.08 -14.62 3.91
N ASN A 251 17.06 -13.82 3.59
CA ASN A 251 16.08 -14.16 2.56
C ASN A 251 16.53 -13.85 1.11
N ILE A 252 17.35 -12.81 0.91
CA ILE A 252 17.79 -12.38 -0.43
C ILE A 252 19.19 -12.91 -0.77
N GLY A 253 19.96 -13.32 0.23
CA GLY A 253 21.37 -13.70 0.05
C GLY A 253 22.29 -12.47 -0.09
N ALA A 254 23.58 -12.72 -0.29
CA ALA A 254 24.61 -11.68 -0.33
C ALA A 254 24.68 -10.90 -1.66
N ASP A 255 23.83 -11.19 -2.66
CA ASP A 255 23.81 -10.45 -3.92
C ASP A 255 23.23 -9.04 -3.72
N TYR A 256 24.14 -8.09 -3.54
CA TYR A 256 23.85 -6.67 -3.40
C TYR A 256 23.05 -6.10 -4.58
N ARG A 257 23.28 -6.58 -5.82
CA ARG A 257 22.60 -6.05 -7.01
C ARG A 257 21.12 -6.43 -7.02
N MET A 258 20.79 -7.65 -6.61
CA MET A 258 19.39 -8.08 -6.51
C MET A 258 18.67 -7.36 -5.36
N LYS A 259 19.32 -7.24 -4.20
CA LYS A 259 18.80 -6.49 -3.04
C LYS A 259 18.47 -5.04 -3.40
N LYS A 260 19.36 -4.36 -4.13
CA LYS A 260 19.14 -2.98 -4.58
C LYS A 260 17.92 -2.85 -5.50
N ARG A 261 17.72 -3.79 -6.43
CA ARG A 261 16.55 -3.76 -7.34
C ARG A 261 15.24 -4.01 -6.59
N PHE A 262 15.25 -4.94 -5.64
CA PHE A 262 14.10 -5.20 -4.77
C PHE A 262 13.76 -4.00 -3.89
N LEU A 263 14.77 -3.30 -3.36
CA LEU A 263 14.60 -2.06 -2.62
C LEU A 263 13.87 -0.99 -3.46
N HIS A 264 14.33 -0.73 -4.69
CA HIS A 264 13.68 0.23 -5.59
C HIS A 264 12.22 -0.15 -5.89
N TYR A 265 11.94 -1.44 -6.09
CA TYR A 265 10.57 -1.93 -6.25
C TYR A 265 9.71 -1.67 -5.00
N GLN A 266 10.23 -1.96 -3.80
CA GLN A 266 9.49 -1.71 -2.56
C GLN A 266 9.26 -0.22 -2.31
N ILE A 267 10.24 0.65 -2.59
CA ILE A 267 10.09 2.11 -2.56
C ILE A 267 8.96 2.53 -3.49
N TYR A 268 8.97 2.04 -4.74
CA TYR A 268 7.94 2.38 -5.70
C TYR A 268 6.54 1.99 -5.21
N ILE A 269 6.34 0.74 -4.77
CA ILE A 269 5.04 0.30 -4.24
C ILE A 269 4.63 1.06 -2.97
N ALA A 270 5.59 1.48 -2.13
CA ALA A 270 5.31 2.32 -0.97
C ALA A 270 4.81 3.71 -1.40
N LEU A 271 5.50 4.36 -2.34
CA LEU A 271 5.09 5.65 -2.88
C LEU A 271 3.69 5.61 -3.48
N LEU A 272 3.32 4.57 -4.24
CA LEU A 272 1.97 4.43 -4.79
C LEU A 272 0.85 4.43 -3.73
N LYS A 273 1.13 3.92 -2.53
CA LYS A 273 0.16 3.95 -1.43
C LYS A 273 0.00 5.36 -0.88
N PHE A 274 1.11 6.05 -0.63
CA PHE A 274 1.05 7.43 -0.16
C PHE A 274 0.43 8.35 -1.21
N ASP A 275 0.77 8.18 -2.50
CA ASP A 275 0.14 8.87 -3.62
C ASP A 275 -1.38 8.70 -3.60
N PHE A 276 -1.89 7.48 -3.40
CA PHE A 276 -3.32 7.23 -3.28
C PHE A 276 -3.96 8.10 -2.19
N PHE A 277 -3.35 8.17 -1.01
CA PHE A 277 -3.88 8.93 0.11
C PHE A 277 -3.89 10.43 -0.14
N PHE A 278 -2.75 11.02 -0.52
CA PHE A 278 -2.66 12.46 -0.73
C PHE A 278 -3.48 12.93 -1.92
N PHE A 279 -3.53 12.13 -2.99
CA PHE A 279 -4.40 12.40 -4.13
C PHE A 279 -5.88 12.37 -3.74
N LEU A 280 -6.30 11.31 -3.04
CA LEU A 280 -7.69 11.18 -2.59
C LEU A 280 -8.07 12.31 -1.64
N GLY A 281 -7.20 12.65 -0.69
CA GLY A 281 -7.40 13.76 0.24
C GLY A 281 -7.62 15.09 -0.48
N PHE A 282 -6.75 15.41 -1.43
CA PHE A 282 -6.90 16.62 -2.26
C PHE A 282 -8.23 16.63 -3.03
N ILE A 283 -8.57 15.54 -3.71
CA ILE A 283 -9.79 15.49 -4.53
C ILE A 283 -11.04 15.57 -3.67
N VAL A 284 -11.11 14.85 -2.55
CA VAL A 284 -12.26 14.92 -1.64
C VAL A 284 -12.43 16.33 -1.10
N GLN A 285 -11.35 16.97 -0.66
CA GLN A 285 -11.40 18.34 -0.17
C GLN A 285 -11.86 19.32 -1.24
N PHE A 286 -11.35 19.16 -2.46
CA PHE A 286 -11.72 19.98 -3.60
C PHE A 286 -13.19 19.79 -3.99
N VAL A 287 -13.66 18.55 -4.12
CA VAL A 287 -15.01 18.22 -4.58
C VAL A 287 -16.06 18.66 -3.58
N VAL A 288 -15.81 18.46 -2.28
CA VAL A 288 -16.82 18.77 -1.26
C VAL A 288 -16.93 20.28 -1.02
N VAL A 289 -15.81 21.00 -1.02
CA VAL A 289 -15.80 22.41 -0.61
C VAL A 289 -15.87 23.38 -1.77
N VAL A 290 -15.14 23.12 -2.85
CA VAL A 290 -14.92 24.11 -3.92
C VAL A 290 -15.78 23.84 -5.15
N ALA A 291 -15.98 22.57 -5.48
CA ALA A 291 -16.55 22.22 -6.77
C ALA A 291 -18.07 22.53 -6.79
N ASP A 292 -18.47 23.37 -7.75
CA ASP A 292 -19.88 23.71 -7.98
C ASP A 292 -20.56 22.58 -8.74
N LYS A 293 -21.75 22.16 -8.27
CA LYS A 293 -22.49 21.03 -8.84
C LYS A 293 -22.95 21.27 -10.27
N ASN A 294 -23.04 22.53 -10.70
CA ASN A 294 -23.52 22.91 -12.02
C ASN A 294 -22.40 23.06 -13.06
N ASP A 295 -21.12 22.97 -12.66
CA ASP A 295 -19.97 23.09 -13.55
C ASP A 295 -19.57 21.70 -14.10
N PRO A 296 -19.37 21.52 -15.43
CA PRO A 296 -18.77 20.29 -15.97
C PRO A 296 -17.45 19.88 -15.29
N GLU A 297 -16.70 20.82 -14.71
CA GLU A 297 -15.50 20.52 -13.92
C GLU A 297 -15.77 19.61 -12.70
N PHE A 298 -16.97 19.65 -12.11
CA PHE A 298 -17.35 18.80 -10.98
C PHE A 298 -17.42 17.33 -11.37
N ALA A 299 -18.15 17.03 -12.44
CA ALA A 299 -18.27 15.66 -12.97
C ALA A 299 -16.90 15.10 -13.37
N LEU A 300 -16.06 15.91 -14.05
CA LEU A 300 -14.71 15.51 -14.43
C LEU A 300 -13.84 15.20 -13.22
N THR A 301 -13.95 16.00 -12.15
CA THR A 301 -13.14 15.79 -10.95
C THR A 301 -13.57 14.53 -10.18
N ILE A 302 -14.87 14.23 -10.11
CA ILE A 302 -15.36 12.99 -9.50
C ILE A 302 -14.86 11.76 -10.27
N VAL A 303 -14.94 11.80 -11.61
CA VAL A 303 -14.44 10.71 -12.47
C VAL A 303 -12.94 10.50 -12.32
N THR A 304 -12.19 11.53 -11.92
CA THR A 304 -10.76 11.41 -11.65
C THR A 304 -10.46 10.44 -10.50
N ILE A 305 -11.33 10.29 -9.49
CA ILE A 305 -11.09 9.37 -8.35
C ILE A 305 -10.92 7.91 -8.81
N PRO A 306 -11.90 7.28 -9.49
CA PRO A 306 -11.75 5.90 -9.95
C PRO A 306 -10.65 5.75 -11.01
N ILE A 307 -10.43 6.76 -11.86
CA ILE A 307 -9.33 6.76 -12.83
C ILE A 307 -7.99 6.67 -12.11
N THR A 308 -7.75 7.49 -11.08
CA THR A 308 -6.49 7.44 -10.33
C THR A 308 -6.31 6.11 -9.62
N ILE A 309 -7.36 5.56 -9.01
CA ILE A 309 -7.30 4.22 -8.40
C ILE A 309 -6.87 3.18 -9.45
N LEU A 310 -7.49 3.21 -10.63
CA LEU A 310 -7.15 2.30 -11.71
C LEU A 310 -5.69 2.47 -12.16
N ILE A 311 -5.20 3.71 -12.32
CA ILE A 311 -3.82 4.00 -12.69
C ILE A 311 -2.85 3.42 -11.65
N LEU A 312 -3.09 3.63 -10.36
CA LEU A 312 -2.22 3.13 -9.29
C LEU A 312 -2.22 1.59 -9.22
N LEU A 313 -3.37 0.95 -9.44
CA LEU A 313 -3.47 -0.52 -9.51
C LEU A 313 -2.75 -1.09 -10.73
N LEU A 314 -2.94 -0.49 -11.91
CA LEU A 314 -2.24 -0.86 -13.14
C LEU A 314 -0.73 -0.65 -13.01
N ALA A 315 -0.30 0.44 -12.37
CA ALA A 315 1.11 0.69 -12.06
C ALA A 315 1.72 -0.42 -11.21
N ALA A 316 1.06 -0.79 -10.10
CA ALA A 316 1.52 -1.90 -9.26
C ALA A 316 1.54 -3.23 -10.03
N PHE A 317 0.55 -3.46 -10.89
CA PHE A 317 0.44 -4.67 -11.71
C PHE A 317 1.54 -4.77 -12.78
N PHE A 318 1.77 -3.71 -13.56
CA PHE A 318 2.77 -3.69 -14.62
C PHE A 318 4.19 -3.75 -14.07
N THR A 319 4.47 -3.08 -12.94
CA THR A 319 5.77 -3.21 -12.28
C THR A 319 6.04 -4.64 -11.83
N ARG A 320 5.04 -5.34 -11.26
CA ARG A 320 5.19 -6.75 -10.84
C ARG A 320 5.46 -7.71 -12.00
N ARG A 321 4.89 -7.43 -13.18
CA ARG A 321 5.09 -8.26 -14.38
C ARG A 321 6.33 -7.87 -15.19
N GLU A 322 7.03 -6.81 -14.78
CA GLU A 322 8.11 -6.18 -15.55
C GLU A 322 7.66 -5.78 -16.97
N ASN A 323 6.40 -5.35 -17.14
CA ASN A 323 5.87 -4.93 -18.44
C ASN A 323 6.36 -3.50 -18.77
N LYS A 324 7.41 -3.39 -19.61
CA LYS A 324 8.01 -2.12 -20.01
C LYS A 324 7.01 -1.17 -20.66
N ILE A 325 6.20 -1.68 -21.60
CA ILE A 325 5.25 -0.85 -22.37
C ILE A 325 4.21 -0.27 -21.41
N GLY A 326 3.60 -1.12 -20.58
CA GLY A 326 2.63 -0.69 -19.57
C GLY A 326 3.22 0.36 -18.61
N MET A 327 4.47 0.19 -18.19
CA MET A 327 5.13 1.16 -17.32
C MET A 327 5.44 2.50 -17.99
N VAL A 328 5.80 2.51 -19.27
CA VAL A 328 5.95 3.77 -20.04
C VAL A 328 4.61 4.50 -20.13
N CYS A 329 3.52 3.79 -20.43
CA CYS A 329 2.18 4.38 -20.42
C CYS A 329 1.82 5.00 -19.05
N ILE A 330 2.11 4.29 -17.94
CA ILE A 330 1.88 4.79 -16.59
C ILE A 330 2.72 6.06 -16.30
N ILE A 331 3.98 6.11 -16.72
CA ILE A 331 4.83 7.30 -16.55
C ILE A 331 4.23 8.50 -17.29
N VAL A 332 3.74 8.32 -18.52
CA VAL A 332 3.06 9.39 -19.27
C VAL A 332 1.82 9.87 -18.51
N LEU A 333 1.03 8.95 -17.94
CA LEU A 333 -0.12 9.30 -17.10
C LEU A 333 0.28 10.05 -15.83
N TYR A 334 1.42 9.73 -15.21
CA TYR A 334 1.95 10.49 -14.07
C TYR A 334 2.38 11.91 -14.45
N PHE A 335 2.95 12.12 -15.63
CA PHE A 335 3.18 13.47 -16.13
C PHE A 335 1.86 14.23 -16.34
N GLY A 336 0.82 13.57 -16.85
CA GLY A 336 -0.53 14.15 -16.92
C GLY A 336 -1.09 14.53 -15.55
N GLY A 337 -0.96 13.63 -14.56
CA GLY A 337 -1.34 13.91 -13.17
C GLY A 337 -0.56 15.07 -12.56
N LEU A 338 0.75 15.14 -12.80
CA LEU A 338 1.61 16.24 -12.38
C LEU A 338 1.14 17.58 -12.98
N SER A 339 0.88 17.61 -14.29
CA SER A 339 0.33 18.79 -14.97
C SER A 339 -1.02 19.21 -14.40
N TYR A 340 -1.90 18.26 -14.08
CA TYR A 340 -3.19 18.53 -13.44
C TYR A 340 -3.02 19.19 -12.06
N PHE A 341 -2.13 18.69 -11.21
CA PHE A 341 -1.89 19.31 -9.90
C PHE A 341 -1.26 20.69 -10.01
N ILE A 342 -0.34 20.91 -10.95
CA ILE A 342 0.24 22.23 -11.22
C ILE A 342 -0.87 23.20 -11.67
N PHE A 343 -1.73 22.76 -12.58
CA PHE A 343 -2.88 23.55 -13.03
C PHE A 343 -3.82 23.92 -11.88
N LYS A 344 -4.19 22.94 -11.04
CA LYS A 344 -5.04 23.21 -9.87
C LYS A 344 -4.36 24.12 -8.86
N LEU A 345 -3.05 23.96 -8.63
CA LEU A 345 -2.28 24.84 -7.76
C LEU A 345 -2.33 26.29 -8.27
N VAL A 346 -2.16 26.53 -9.56
CA VAL A 346 -2.31 27.87 -10.16
C VAL A 346 -3.74 28.38 -10.04
N ARG A 347 -4.74 27.53 -10.28
CA ARG A 347 -6.16 27.91 -10.22
C ARG A 347 -6.60 28.37 -8.82
N ILE A 348 -6.05 27.79 -7.75
CA ILE A 348 -6.31 28.22 -6.36
C ILE A 348 -5.97 29.71 -6.15
N TYR A 349 -4.99 30.25 -6.90
CA TYR A 349 -4.50 31.62 -6.77
C TYR A 349 -5.07 32.58 -7.84
N GLN A 350 -5.90 32.08 -8.76
CA GLN A 350 -6.44 32.88 -9.85
C GLN A 350 -7.55 33.83 -9.34
N PRO A 351 -7.54 35.13 -9.73
CA PRO A 351 -8.46 36.12 -9.17
C PRO A 351 -9.94 35.80 -9.40
N GLY A 352 -10.28 35.23 -10.56
CA GLY A 352 -11.66 34.90 -10.93
C GLY A 352 -12.32 33.82 -10.06
N HIS A 353 -11.56 33.02 -9.31
CA HIS A 353 -12.10 31.95 -8.47
C HIS A 353 -11.80 32.14 -6.97
N LYS A 354 -11.10 33.21 -6.59
CA LYS A 354 -10.54 33.41 -5.25
C LYS A 354 -11.56 33.18 -4.11
N GLN A 355 -12.80 33.62 -4.30
CA GLN A 355 -13.87 33.52 -3.29
C GLN A 355 -14.22 32.06 -2.94
N ASN A 356 -14.20 31.15 -3.93
CA ASN A 356 -14.55 29.74 -3.72
C ASN A 356 -13.45 28.97 -2.98
N TYR A 357 -12.19 29.42 -3.10
CA TYR A 357 -11.04 28.77 -2.49
C TYR A 357 -10.65 29.39 -1.15
N GLU A 358 -11.17 30.56 -0.78
CA GLU A 358 -10.69 31.35 0.37
C GLU A 358 -10.61 30.54 1.66
N ALA A 359 -11.68 29.83 2.01
CA ALA A 359 -11.79 29.02 3.23
C ALA A 359 -10.76 27.86 3.28
N VAL A 360 -10.39 27.31 2.13
CA VAL A 360 -9.57 26.09 2.01
C VAL A 360 -8.21 26.32 1.36
N ARG A 361 -7.85 27.58 1.07
CA ARG A 361 -6.70 27.90 0.23
C ARG A 361 -5.39 27.37 0.81
N ARG A 362 -5.12 27.61 2.10
CA ARG A 362 -3.86 27.22 2.76
C ARG A 362 -3.71 25.70 2.76
N SER A 363 -4.75 24.98 3.17
CA SER A 363 -4.79 23.53 3.22
C SER A 363 -4.75 22.85 1.85
N LEU A 364 -5.54 23.31 0.87
CA LEU A 364 -5.48 22.77 -0.50
C LEU A 364 -4.11 22.98 -1.14
N THR A 365 -3.47 24.13 -0.88
CA THR A 365 -2.12 24.41 -1.36
C THR A 365 -1.12 23.43 -0.74
N ALA A 366 -1.18 23.19 0.57
CA ALA A 366 -0.30 22.23 1.24
C ALA A 366 -0.46 20.82 0.66
N PHE A 367 -1.70 20.35 0.47
CA PHE A 367 -1.98 19.05 -0.17
C PHE A 367 -1.43 18.98 -1.59
N ALA A 368 -1.64 20.01 -2.41
CA ALA A 368 -1.16 20.06 -3.78
C ALA A 368 0.37 20.02 -3.84
N VAL A 369 1.07 20.81 -3.01
CA VAL A 369 2.54 20.82 -2.97
C VAL A 369 3.11 19.47 -2.53
N ILE A 370 2.57 18.87 -1.48
CA ILE A 370 3.00 17.53 -1.02
C ILE A 370 2.75 16.49 -2.12
N THR A 371 1.60 16.54 -2.78
CA THR A 371 1.27 15.60 -3.86
C THR A 371 2.18 15.76 -5.07
N ILE A 372 2.52 17.00 -5.46
CA ILE A 372 3.49 17.27 -6.52
C ILE A 372 4.85 16.68 -6.18
N LEU A 373 5.34 16.87 -4.95
CA LEU A 373 6.61 16.30 -4.50
C LEU A 373 6.58 14.76 -4.55
N LEU A 374 5.50 14.14 -4.07
CA LEU A 374 5.35 12.68 -4.10
C LEU A 374 5.30 12.14 -5.53
N ILE A 375 4.53 12.76 -6.44
CA ILE A 375 4.48 12.36 -7.85
C ILE A 375 5.85 12.44 -8.51
N LEU A 376 6.65 13.48 -8.24
CA LEU A 376 8.02 13.59 -8.77
C LEU A 376 8.93 12.45 -8.28
N LEU A 377 8.82 12.09 -7.00
CA LEU A 377 9.52 10.94 -6.43
C LEU A 377 9.04 9.63 -7.05
N THR A 378 7.73 9.49 -7.32
CA THR A 378 7.12 8.32 -7.95
C THR A 378 7.58 8.15 -9.39
N ILE A 379 7.61 9.22 -10.20
CA ILE A 379 8.12 9.22 -11.57
C ILE A 379 9.59 8.79 -11.59
N THR A 380 10.41 9.38 -10.71
CA THR A 380 11.84 9.05 -10.61
C THR A 380 12.05 7.57 -10.29
N ASN A 381 11.31 7.03 -9.31
CA ASN A 381 11.39 5.62 -8.94
C ASN A 381 10.81 4.69 -10.01
N ALA A 382 9.80 5.11 -10.77
CA ALA A 382 9.27 4.35 -11.91
C ALA A 382 10.33 4.16 -13.00
N ILE A 383 11.08 5.22 -13.34
CA ILE A 383 12.17 5.16 -14.32
C ILE A 383 13.28 4.21 -13.84
N VAL A 384 13.66 4.30 -12.55
CA VAL A 384 14.65 3.39 -11.96
C VAL A 384 14.16 1.93 -12.02
N CYS A 385 12.88 1.67 -11.78
CA CYS A 385 12.30 0.34 -11.89
C CYS A 385 12.41 -0.21 -13.33
N ILE A 386 12.02 0.57 -14.35
CA ILE A 386 12.12 0.15 -15.76
C ILE A 386 13.57 -0.18 -16.16
N ARG A 387 14.54 0.64 -15.75
CA ARG A 387 15.98 0.39 -16.02
C ARG A 387 16.49 -0.91 -15.37
N ASN A 388 15.77 -1.43 -14.39
CA ASN A 388 16.10 -2.65 -13.67
C ASN A 388 15.35 -3.91 -14.18
N PHE A 389 14.38 -3.76 -15.09
CA PHE A 389 13.62 -4.89 -15.65
C PHE A 389 14.49 -5.81 -16.51
N GLY A 390 14.11 -7.10 -16.55
CA GLY A 390 14.81 -8.14 -17.32
C GLY A 390 16.11 -8.63 -16.68
N LYS A 391 16.45 -8.15 -15.47
CA LYS A 391 17.69 -8.53 -14.79
C LYS A 391 17.49 -9.60 -13.70
N GLY A 392 16.36 -10.32 -13.73
CA GLY A 392 16.09 -11.46 -12.82
C GLY A 392 15.31 -11.13 -11.55
N LEU A 393 14.65 -9.96 -11.44
CA LEU A 393 13.84 -9.59 -10.28
C LEU A 393 12.46 -10.30 -10.27
N LYS A 394 11.88 -10.53 -11.45
CA LYS A 394 10.58 -11.20 -11.65
C LYS A 394 10.41 -12.54 -10.93
N PRO A 395 11.35 -13.52 -11.00
CA PRO A 395 11.20 -14.79 -10.29
C PRO A 395 11.13 -14.61 -8.77
N HIS A 396 11.92 -13.69 -8.19
CA HIS A 396 11.88 -13.40 -6.75
C HIS A 396 10.57 -12.72 -6.34
N LEU A 397 10.05 -11.78 -7.12
CA LEU A 397 8.76 -11.15 -6.84
C LEU A 397 7.60 -12.16 -6.92
N GLN A 398 7.63 -13.06 -7.90
CA GLN A 398 6.62 -14.12 -8.05
C GLN A 398 6.74 -15.19 -6.96
N ALA A 399 7.95 -15.53 -6.52
CA ALA A 399 8.18 -16.43 -5.39
C ALA A 399 7.67 -15.81 -4.08
N LEU A 400 7.95 -14.54 -3.82
CA LEU A 400 7.42 -13.81 -2.66
C LEU A 400 5.90 -13.70 -2.68
N SER A 401 5.30 -13.44 -3.85
CA SER A 401 3.84 -13.42 -3.99
C SER A 401 3.21 -14.80 -3.77
N ARG A 402 3.90 -15.89 -4.12
CA ARG A 402 3.45 -17.26 -3.85
C ARG A 402 3.57 -17.61 -2.37
N LYS A 403 4.72 -17.34 -1.73
CA LYS A 403 4.88 -17.49 -0.28
C LYS A 403 3.81 -16.72 0.50
N ARG A 404 3.50 -15.50 0.07
CA ARG A 404 2.40 -14.69 0.66
C ARG A 404 1.04 -15.37 0.56
N LYS A 405 0.71 -15.98 -0.59
CA LYS A 405 -0.57 -16.70 -0.77
C LYS A 405 -0.65 -17.96 0.09
N VAL A 406 0.48 -18.64 0.32
CA VAL A 406 0.58 -19.83 1.18
C VAL A 406 0.53 -19.44 2.66
N GLU A 407 1.10 -18.32 3.07
CA GLU A 407 1.01 -17.84 4.47
C GLU A 407 -0.39 -17.29 4.81
N GLU A 408 -1.12 -16.78 3.81
CA GLU A 408 -2.49 -16.28 3.97
C GLU A 408 -3.56 -17.38 3.97
N LYS A 409 -3.28 -18.52 3.32
CA LYS A 409 -4.09 -19.73 3.38
C LYS A 409 -3.30 -20.77 4.19
N PRO A 410 -3.51 -20.89 5.51
CA PRO A 410 -2.85 -21.96 6.25
C PRO A 410 -3.27 -23.27 5.58
N ASP A 411 -2.31 -23.94 4.94
CA ASP A 411 -2.54 -25.22 4.29
C ASP A 411 -2.92 -26.20 5.40
N VAL A 412 -4.23 -26.48 5.50
CA VAL A 412 -4.80 -27.45 6.44
C VAL A 412 -4.25 -28.86 6.18
N ASN A 413 -3.54 -29.07 5.06
CA ASN A 413 -3.01 -30.36 4.61
C ASN A 413 -1.51 -30.38 4.23
N SER A 414 -0.70 -29.33 4.45
CA SER A 414 0.73 -29.41 4.11
C SER A 414 1.54 -30.00 5.27
N ILE A 415 1.67 -31.32 5.28
CA ILE A 415 2.64 -32.03 6.11
C ILE A 415 4.05 -31.58 5.67
N ASN A 416 4.77 -30.88 6.54
CA ASN A 416 6.14 -30.47 6.29
C ASN A 416 7.08 -31.68 6.49
N MET A 417 7.58 -32.23 5.39
CA MET A 417 8.42 -33.43 5.39
C MET A 417 9.84 -33.20 5.95
N GLN A 418 10.20 -31.96 6.30
CA GLN A 418 11.53 -31.60 6.82
C GLN A 418 11.67 -31.67 8.35
N ASP A 419 10.58 -31.88 9.12
CA ASP A 419 10.64 -31.98 10.59
C ASP A 419 10.75 -33.42 11.13
N VAL A 420 11.07 -34.40 10.28
CA VAL A 420 11.48 -35.73 10.75
C VAL A 420 12.91 -35.66 11.27
N LYS A 421 13.08 -35.18 12.50
CA LYS A 421 14.35 -35.35 13.22
C LYS A 421 14.49 -36.86 13.48
N PRO A 422 15.54 -37.55 12.97
CA PRO A 422 15.72 -38.97 13.26
C PRO A 422 15.87 -39.12 14.78
N GLN A 423 14.94 -39.84 15.41
CA GLN A 423 15.07 -40.23 16.80
C GLN A 423 16.27 -41.15 16.90
N ILE A 424 17.31 -40.69 17.60
CA ILE A 424 18.48 -41.51 17.91
C ILE A 424 17.98 -42.60 18.88
N PRO A 425 18.15 -43.90 18.55
CA PRO A 425 17.67 -44.96 19.42
C PRO A 425 18.39 -44.89 20.77
N SER A 426 17.61 -44.85 21.85
CA SER A 426 18.12 -44.94 23.22
C SER A 426 18.86 -46.26 23.36
N ARG A 427 20.14 -46.19 23.72
CA ARG A 427 21.00 -47.36 23.94
C ARG A 427 20.43 -48.13 25.14
N MET A 428 19.80 -49.28 24.88
CA MET A 428 19.50 -50.25 25.93
C MET A 428 20.82 -50.68 26.58
N THR A 429 21.04 -50.27 27.82
CA THR A 429 21.97 -50.96 28.72
C THR A 429 21.27 -52.23 29.19
N ILE A 430 21.83 -53.37 28.81
CA ILE A 430 21.61 -54.64 29.51
C ILE A 430 22.64 -54.63 30.65
N ASP A 431 22.14 -54.86 31.87
CA ASP A 431 22.79 -54.93 33.20
C ASP A 431 24.31 -54.69 33.31
#